data_AF-A0A645I5T6-F1
#
_entry.id   AF-A0A645I5T6-F1
#
_cell.length_a   1.000
_cell.length_b   1.000
_cell.length_c   1.000
_cell.angle_alpha   90.00
_cell.angle_beta   90.00
_cell.angle_gamma   90.00
#
_symmetry.space_group_name_H-M   'P 1'
#
loop_
_entity.id
_entity.type
_entity.pdbx_description
1 polymer ?
#
loop_
_entity_poly.entity_id
_entity_poly.type
_entity_poly.pdbx_seq_one_letter_code
_entity_poly.pdbx_strand_id
1 'polypeptide(L)' 'MEHIFNELGGNNGLLVASKIADKVGITCSVIVNALRKLESAGVIEVRSLGMKGTYIQVLNDFLMDELERVQNNRRRA' A
#
# COMPACT_ATOMS: atom_id res chain seq x y z
N MET A 1 -3.05 -0.56 5.43
CA MET A 1 -1.86 -1.10 4.74
C MET A 1 -2.19 -2.43 4.10
N GLU A 2 -2.64 -3.43 4.85
CA GLU A 2 -3.13 -4.71 4.30
C GLU A 2 -4.21 -4.53 3.23
N HIS A 3 -5.22 -3.68 3.47
CA HIS A 3 -6.25 -3.36 2.46
C HIS A 3 -5.72 -2.68 1.20
N ILE A 4 -4.60 -1.96 1.28
CA ILE A 4 -3.97 -1.29 0.13
C ILE A 4 -3.30 -2.34 -0.76
N PHE A 5 -2.55 -3.26 -0.17
CA PHE A 5 -1.84 -4.32 -0.91
C PHE A 5 -2.77 -5.44 -1.38
N ASN A 6 -3.80 -5.79 -0.61
CA ASN A 6 -4.82 -6.75 -1.04
C ASN A 6 -5.62 -6.27 -2.25
N GLU A 7 -5.77 -4.95 -2.44
CA GLU A 7 -6.42 -4.38 -3.64
C GLU A 7 -5.51 -4.39 -4.88
N LEU A 8 -4.18 -4.53 -4.72
CA LEU A 8 -3.26 -4.62 -5.85
C LEU A 8 -3.35 -5.98 -6.56
N GLY A 9 -3.89 -7.02 -5.92
CA GLY A 9 -4.06 -8.34 -6.56
C GLY A 9 -2.74 -9.08 -6.83
N GLY A 10 -1.65 -8.67 -6.18
CA GLY A 10 -0.31 -9.26 -6.33
C GLY A 10 0.80 -8.24 -6.07
N ASN A 11 1.96 -8.43 -6.71
CA ASN A 11 3.12 -7.53 -6.60
C ASN A 11 2.94 -6.21 -7.35
N ASN A 12 1.88 -6.05 -8.14
CA ASN A 12 1.62 -4.81 -8.85
C ASN A 12 0.13 -4.62 -9.09
N GLY A 13 -0.31 -3.36 -9.22
CA GLY A 13 -1.72 -3.06 -9.42
C GLY A 13 -2.05 -1.57 -9.47
N LEU A 14 -3.31 -1.29 -9.77
CA LEU A 14 -3.85 0.07 -9.80
C LEU A 14 -4.57 0.38 -8.49
N LEU A 15 -4.20 1.50 -7.87
CA LEU A 15 -4.74 1.94 -6.60
C LEU A 15 -5.40 3.30 -6.72
N VAL A 16 -6.62 3.41 -6.19
CA VAL A 16 -7.35 4.67 -6.07
C VAL A 16 -7.44 5.04 -4.59
N ALA A 17 -6.61 5.98 -4.15
CA ALA A 17 -6.49 6.33 -2.73
C ALA A 17 -7.81 6.79 -2.08
N SER A 18 -8.67 7.50 -2.82
CA SER A 18 -9.98 7.95 -2.32
C SER A 18 -10.91 6.78 -1.99
N LYS A 19 -10.97 5.76 -2.86
CA LYS A 19 -11.80 4.57 -2.64
C LYS A 19 -11.41 3.82 -1.36
N ILE A 20 -10.11 3.76 -1.07
CA ILE A 20 -9.59 3.09 0.13
C ILE A 20 -9.82 3.94 1.37
N ALA A 21 -9.59 5.25 1.25
CA ALA A 21 -9.85 6.22 2.32
C ALA A 21 -11.30 6.10 2.83
N ASP A 22 -12.26 6.08 1.91
CA ASP A 22 -13.69 5.97 2.22
C ASP A 22 -14.04 4.62 2.86
N LYS A 23 -13.45 3.52 2.37
CA LYS A 23 -13.71 2.16 2.89
C LYS A 23 -13.16 1.95 4.31
N VAL A 24 -12.00 2.53 4.60
CA VAL A 24 -11.29 2.34 5.89
C VAL A 24 -11.61 3.46 6.89
N GLY A 25 -12.19 4.58 6.44
CA GLY A 25 -12.53 5.72 7.31
C GLY A 25 -11.31 6.57 7.68
N ILE A 26 -10.35 6.73 6.76
CA ILE A 26 -9.16 7.57 6.96
C ILE A 26 -9.06 8.62 5.84
N THR A 27 -8.24 9.65 6.03
CA THR A 27 -8.03 10.65 4.98
C THR A 27 -7.10 10.15 3.88
N CYS A 28 -7.34 10.56 2.62
CA CYS A 28 -6.48 10.22 1.48
C CYS A 28 -5.01 10.61 1.70
N SER A 29 -4.75 11.69 2.44
CA SER A 29 -3.40 12.18 2.73
C SER A 29 -2.57 11.19 3.55
N VAL A 30 -3.20 10.42 4.45
CA VAL A 30 -2.51 9.37 5.23
C VAL A 30 -2.03 8.27 4.29
N ILE A 31 -2.85 7.85 3.33
CA ILE A 31 -2.52 6.82 2.34
C ILE A 31 -1.38 7.31 1.44
N VAL A 32 -1.51 8.51 0.88
CA VAL A 32 -0.48 9.09 0.00
C VAL A 32 0.85 9.26 0.73
N ASN A 33 0.83 9.70 1.98
CA ASN A 33 2.05 9.83 2.77
C ASN A 33 2.71 8.48 3.08
N ALA A 34 1.92 7.43 3.34
CA ALA A 34 2.45 6.09 3.54
C ALA A 34 3.14 5.56 2.26
N LEU A 35 2.49 5.73 1.11
CA LEU A 35 3.05 5.31 -0.19
C LEU A 35 4.34 6.07 -0.51
N ARG A 36 4.39 7.39 -0.30
CA ARG A 36 5.62 8.18 -0.49
C ARG A 36 6.78 7.72 0.39
N LYS A 37 6.50 7.30 1.63
CA LYS A 37 7.55 6.77 2.53
C LYS A 37 8.10 5.43 2.05
N LEU A 38 7.24 4.55 1.55
CA LEU A 38 7.65 3.25 0.98
C LEU A 38 8.42 3.43 -0.33
N GLU A 39 7.98 4.35 -1.18
CA GLU A 39 8.67 4.72 -2.41
C GLU A 39 10.06 5.30 -2.10
N SER A 40 10.14 6.24 -1.16
CA SER A 40 11.40 6.83 -0.72
C SER A 40 12.36 5.81 -0.09
N ALA A 41 11.84 4.71 0.47
CA ALA A 41 12.64 3.62 1.02
C ALA A 41 13.04 2.58 -0.03
N GLY A 42 12.65 2.75 -1.31
CA GLY A 42 12.92 1.80 -2.39
C GLY A 42 12.12 0.50 -2.27
N VAL A 43 11.05 0.50 -1.48
CA VAL A 43 10.22 -0.70 -1.23
C VAL A 43 9.17 -0.88 -2.33
N ILE A 44 8.64 0.23 -2.85
CA ILE A 44 7.67 0.25 -3.94
C ILE A 44 8.07 1.29 -5.00
N GLU A 45 7.62 1.09 -6.23
CA GLU A 45 7.65 2.08 -7.29
C GLU A 45 6.23 2.58 -7.55
N VAL A 46 6.08 3.90 -7.74
CA VAL A 46 4.78 4.57 -7.86
C VAL A 46 4.73 5.32 -9.18
N ARG A 47 3.67 5.11 -9.97
CA ARG A 47 3.40 5.84 -11.20
C ARG A 47 2.00 6.44 -11.17
N SER A 48 1.93 7.77 -11.13
CA SER A 48 0.65 8.48 -11.22
C SER A 48 0.04 8.35 -12.62
N LEU A 49 -1.24 7.96 -12.68
CA LEU A 49 -2.04 7.92 -13.90
C LEU A 49 -3.15 8.99 -13.86
N GLY A 50 -2.97 10.02 -13.04
CA GLY A 50 -3.94 11.09 -12.82
C GLY A 50 -5.22 10.58 -12.17
N MET A 51 -6.38 10.93 -12.74
CA MET A 51 -7.69 10.56 -12.18
C MET A 51 -7.99 9.07 -12.22
N LYS A 52 -7.26 8.30 -13.03
CA LYS A 52 -7.39 6.83 -13.07
C LYS A 52 -6.80 6.17 -11.82
N GLY A 53 -6.02 6.91 -11.04
CA GLY A 53 -5.35 6.43 -9.84
C GLY A 53 -3.85 6.34 -10.03
N THR A 54 -3.24 5.51 -9.20
CA THR A 54 -1.80 5.36 -9.09
C THR A 54 -1.44 3.90 -9.27
N TYR A 55 -0.60 3.61 -10.25
CA TYR A 55 -0.03 2.28 -10.41
C TYR A 55 1.11 2.11 -9.40
N ILE A 56 1.10 0.98 -8.69
CA ILE A 56 2.11 0.65 -7.70
C ILE A 56 2.71 -0.70 -8.08
N GLN A 57 4.03 -0.79 -8.02
CA GLN A 57 4.77 -2.03 -8.15
C GLN A 57 5.62 -2.24 -6.89
N VAL A 58 5.49 -3.39 -6.26
CA VAL A 58 6.32 -3.80 -5.12
C VAL A 58 7.65 -4.27 -5.68
N LEU A 59 8.74 -3.67 -5.21
CA LEU A 59 10.10 -4.02 -5.63
C LEU A 59 10.73 -5.08 -4.72
N ASN A 60 10.24 -5.17 -3.48
CA ASN A 60 10.79 -6.05 -2.46
C ASN A 60 9.81 -7.17 -2.12
N ASP A 61 10.14 -8.40 -2.52
CA ASP A 61 9.32 -9.58 -2.26
C ASP A 61 9.24 -9.94 -0.75
N PHE A 62 10.23 -9.53 0.06
CA PHE A 62 10.22 -9.73 1.52
C PHE A 62 9.24 -8.81 2.25
N LEU A 63 8.68 -7.81 1.58
CA LEU A 63 7.74 -6.87 2.20
C LEU A 63 6.48 -7.58 2.70
N MET A 64 5.94 -8.51 1.90
CA MET A 64 4.70 -9.22 2.24
C MET A 64 4.90 -10.15 3.43
N ASP A 65 6.00 -10.91 3.41
CA ASP A 65 6.39 -11.79 4.52
C ASP A 65 6.59 -11.01 5.83
N GLU A 66 7.24 -9.84 5.76
CA GLU A 66 7.48 -9.01 6.93
C GLU A 66 6.17 -8.37 7.46
N LEU A 67 5.27 -7.95 6.57
CA LEU A 67 3.95 -7.46 6.95
C LEU A 67 3.13 -8.55 7.68
N GLU A 68 3.15 -9.78 7.16
CA GLU A 68 2.53 -10.94 7.83
C GLU A 68 3.15 -11.21 9.20
N ARG A 69 4.49 -11.14 9.30
CA ARG A 69 5.20 -11.35 10.56
C ARG A 69 4.83 -10.30 11.60
N VAL A 70 4.81 -9.02 11.23
CA VAL A 70 4.41 -7.93 12.12
C VAL A 70 2.96 -8.09 12.57
N GLN A 71 2.06 -8.54 11.68
CA GLN A 71 0.66 -8.80 12.03
C GLN A 71 0.54 -9.96 13.03
N ASN A 72 1.25 -11.07 12.79
CA ASN A 72 1.26 -12.21 13.69
C ASN A 72 1.81 -11.86 15.08
N ASN A 73 2.81 -10.98 15.15
CA ASN A 73 3.31 -10.48 16.43
C ASN A 73 2.31 -9.57 17.14
N ARG A 74 1.55 -8.73 16.41
CA ARG A 74 0.49 -7.89 17.01
C ARG A 74 -0.70 -8.70 17.54
N ARG A 75 -0.99 -9.87 16.97
CA ARG A 75 -2.07 -10.76 17.45
C ARG A 75 -1.69 -11.56 18.69
N ARG A 76 -0.39 -11.62 19.03
CA ARG A 76 0.16 -12.36 20.18
C ARG A 76 0.42 -11.47 21.41
N ALA A 77 0.31 -10.17 21.26
CA ALA A 77 0.39 -9.17 22.34
C ALA A 77 -1.02 -8.72 22.73
#